data_AF-A0AAD6MB25-F1
#
_entry.id   AF-A0AAD6MB25-F1
#
_cell.length_a   1.000
_cell.length_b   1.000
_cell.length_c   1.000
_cell.angle_alpha   90.00
_cell.angle_beta   90.00
_cell.angle_gamma   90.00
#
_symmetry.space_group_name_H-M   'P 1'
#
loop_
_entity.id
_entity.type
_entity.pdbx_description
1 polymer ?
#
loop_
_entity_poly.entity_id
_entity_poly.type
_entity_poly.pdbx_seq_one_letter_code
_entity_poly.pdbx_strand_id
1 'polypeptide(L)'
;MEGAELELERRSKFLSSLIEKKKAKEHQEQHSKLNVRVRAADMPVLLQDRAFRCARDQLDSMPGKLDSKRLALALKKISET
;
A
#
# COMPACT_ATOMS: atom_id res chain seq x y z
N MET A 1 25.55 -1.95 32.64
CA MET A 1 24.13 -1.81 32.28
C MET A 1 24.00 -1.20 30.88
N GLU A 2 24.70 -0.10 30.61
CA GLU A 2 24.70 0.66 29.34
C GLU A 2 25.06 -0.15 28.07
N GLY A 3 26.01 -1.10 28.14
CA GLY A 3 26.39 -1.91 26.97
C GLY A 3 25.29 -2.86 26.46
N ALA A 4 24.43 -3.37 27.35
CA ALA A 4 23.32 -4.23 26.96
C ALA A 4 22.20 -3.45 26.28
N GLU A 5 21.96 -2.22 26.72
CA GLU A 5 20.97 -1.32 26.11
C GLU A 5 21.39 -0.89 24.71
N LEU A 6 22.67 -0.54 24.50
CA LEU A 6 23.19 -0.19 23.17
C LEU A 6 23.07 -1.34 22.18
N GLU A 7 23.35 -2.57 22.61
CA GLU A 7 23.20 -3.76 21.76
C GLU A 7 21.73 -4.04 21.44
N LEU A 8 20.83 -3.90 22.42
CA LEU A 8 19.38 -4.01 22.18
C LEU A 8 18.89 -2.95 21.19
N GLU A 9 19.35 -1.71 21.30
CA GLU A 9 18.98 -0.63 20.39
C GLU A 9 19.46 -0.92 18.95
N ARG A 10 20.70 -1.40 18.80
CA ARG A 10 21.24 -1.83 17.48
C ARG A 10 20.41 -2.95 16.86
N ARG A 11 20.06 -3.97 17.64
CA ARG A 11 19.23 -5.09 17.18
C ARG A 11 17.82 -4.64 16.80
N SER A 12 17.24 -3.73 17.59
CA SER A 12 15.92 -3.14 17.31
C SER A 12 15.93 -2.41 15.97
N LYS A 13 16.91 -1.52 15.74
CA LYS A 13 17.07 -0.79 14.47
C LYS A 13 17.26 -1.74 13.28
N PHE A 14 18.10 -2.76 13.43
CA PHE A 14 18.32 -3.76 12.38
C PHE A 14 17.03 -4.52 12.05
N LEU A 15 16.29 -4.99 13.06
CA LEU A 15 15.04 -5.71 12.87
C LEU A 15 13.98 -4.83 12.19
N SER A 16 13.82 -3.58 12.64
CA SER A 16 12.91 -2.62 12.01
C SER A 16 13.24 -2.41 10.54
N SER A 17 14.53 -2.27 10.19
CA SER A 17 14.95 -2.14 8.79
C SER A 17 14.62 -3.38 7.95
N LEU A 18 14.76 -4.59 8.50
CA LEU A 18 14.38 -5.82 7.81
C LEU A 18 12.87 -5.88 7.57
N ILE A 19 12.07 -5.47 8.55
CA ILE A 19 10.61 -5.43 8.44
C ILE A 19 10.18 -4.44 7.35
N GLU A 20 10.75 -3.24 7.34
CA GLU A 20 10.46 -2.22 6.32
C GLU A 20 10.80 -2.70 4.91
N LYS A 21 11.98 -3.32 4.73
CA LYS A 21 12.39 -3.90 3.44
C LYS A 21 11.43 -4.99 2.97
N LYS A 22 11.00 -5.88 3.87
CA LYS A 22 10.04 -6.93 3.55
C LYS A 22 8.70 -6.34 3.13
N LYS A 23 8.16 -5.41 3.91
CA LYS A 23 6.90 -4.72 3.58
C LYS A 23 6.97 -4.02 2.23
N ALA A 24 8.05 -3.29 1.95
CA ALA A 24 8.23 -2.63 0.66
C ALA A 24 8.19 -3.62 -0.53
N LYS A 25 8.85 -4.77 -0.38
CA LYS A 25 8.83 -5.83 -1.39
C LYS A 25 7.42 -6.42 -1.57
N GLU A 26 6.74 -6.75 -0.47
CA GLU A 26 5.37 -7.26 -0.51
C GLU A 26 4.41 -6.26 -1.21
N HIS A 27 4.53 -4.96 -0.93
CA HIS A 27 3.75 -3.93 -1.62
C HIS A 27 4.04 -3.87 -3.12
N GLN A 28 5.31 -3.95 -3.50
CA GLN A 28 5.70 -3.94 -4.92
C GLN A 28 5.13 -5.16 -5.67
N GLU A 29 5.11 -6.32 -5.03
CA GLU A 29 4.50 -7.54 -5.57
C GLU A 29 2.97 -7.38 -5.71
N GLN A 30 2.29 -6.79 -4.73
CA GLN A 30 0.85 -6.52 -4.81
C GLN A 30 0.51 -5.52 -5.91
N HIS A 31 1.27 -4.42 -6.04
CA HIS A 31 1.10 -3.45 -7.12
C HIS A 31 1.27 -4.11 -8.49
N SER A 32 2.24 -5.02 -8.62
CA SER A 32 2.48 -5.77 -9.85
C SER A 32 1.30 -6.68 -10.20
N LYS A 33 0.72 -7.41 -9.23
CA LYS A 33 -0.48 -8.24 -9.43
C LYS A 33 -1.69 -7.42 -9.87
N LEU A 34 -1.83 -6.21 -9.35
CA LEU A 34 -2.91 -5.29 -9.70
C LEU A 34 -2.64 -4.51 -11.00
N ASN A 35 -1.47 -4.68 -11.63
CA ASN A 35 -0.99 -3.87 -12.77
C ASN A 35 -1.00 -2.36 -12.49
N VAL A 36 -0.65 -1.96 -11.27
CA VAL A 36 -0.60 -0.57 -10.83
C VAL A 36 0.85 -0.07 -10.76
N ARG A 37 1.07 1.16 -11.22
CA ARG A 37 2.35 1.87 -11.06
C ARG A 37 2.12 3.23 -10.42
N VAL A 38 2.55 3.37 -9.17
CA VAL A 38 2.47 4.63 -8.41
C VAL A 38 3.51 5.61 -8.96
N ARG A 39 3.09 6.85 -9.27
CA ARG A 39 3.99 7.93 -9.70
C ARG A 39 4.36 8.86 -8.54
N ALA A 40 3.38 9.15 -7.69
CA ALA A 40 3.51 9.95 -6.48
C ALA A 40 2.35 9.58 -5.55
N ALA A 41 2.58 9.65 -4.24
CA ALA A 41 1.55 9.42 -3.22
C ALA A 41 1.97 10.02 -1.88
N ASP A 42 1.12 10.89 -1.31
CA ASP A 42 1.24 11.39 0.07
C ASP A 42 0.30 10.62 1.03
N MET A 43 -0.29 9.53 0.56
CA MET A 43 -1.24 8.70 1.30
C MET A 43 -0.53 7.49 1.94
N PRO A 44 -0.90 7.09 3.17
CA PRO A 44 -0.33 5.92 3.82
C PRO A 44 -0.50 4.65 2.97
N VAL A 45 0.47 3.77 3.09
CA VAL A 45 0.58 2.56 2.28
C VAL A 45 -0.65 1.62 2.42
N LEU A 46 -1.23 1.52 3.62
CA LEU A 46 -2.47 0.75 3.83
C LEU A 46 -3.66 1.33 3.06
N LEU A 47 -3.72 2.65 2.94
CA LEU A 47 -4.76 3.35 2.19
C LEU A 47 -4.56 3.16 0.68
N GLN A 48 -3.30 3.13 0.21
CA GLN A 48 -2.96 2.86 -1.19
C GLN A 48 -3.46 1.47 -1.61
N ASP A 49 -3.13 0.46 -0.82
CA ASP A 49 -3.60 -0.91 -1.07
C ASP A 49 -5.11 -1.04 -1.11
N ARG A 50 -5.82 -0.33 -0.22
CA ARG A 50 -7.29 -0.31 -0.20
C ARG A 50 -7.84 0.37 -1.45
N ALA A 51 -7.24 1.49 -1.85
CA ALA A 51 -7.60 2.21 -3.06
C ALA A 51 -7.40 1.36 -4.33
N PHE A 52 -6.27 0.68 -4.46
CA PHE A 52 -5.97 -0.15 -5.63
C PHE A 52 -6.86 -1.39 -5.70
N ARG A 53 -7.12 -2.06 -4.57
CA ARG A 53 -8.07 -3.18 -4.52
C ARG A 53 -9.46 -2.74 -4.92
N CYS A 54 -9.98 -1.67 -4.33
CA CYS A 54 -11.29 -1.16 -4.68
C CYS A 54 -11.38 -0.72 -6.15
N ALA A 55 -10.33 -0.10 -6.71
CA ALA A 55 -10.27 0.24 -8.12
C ALA A 55 -10.43 -1.01 -8.99
N ARG A 56 -9.67 -2.08 -8.68
CA ARG A 56 -9.73 -3.35 -9.41
C ARG A 56 -11.11 -4.00 -9.28
N ASP A 57 -11.67 -4.07 -8.08
CA ASP A 57 -13.00 -4.65 -7.85
C ASP A 57 -14.09 -3.90 -8.65
N GLN A 58 -14.02 -2.56 -8.70
CA GLN A 58 -14.96 -1.78 -9.50
C GLN A 58 -14.78 -2.05 -11.01
N LEU A 59 -13.54 -2.15 -11.49
CA LEU A 59 -13.24 -2.50 -12.88
C LEU A 59 -13.77 -3.90 -13.23
N ASP A 60 -13.55 -4.88 -12.36
CA ASP A 60 -14.00 -6.26 -12.57
C ASP A 60 -15.53 -6.38 -12.50
N SER A 61 -16.20 -5.51 -11.73
CA SER A 61 -17.67 -5.44 -11.66
C SER A 61 -18.34 -4.81 -12.89
N MET A 62 -17.58 -4.25 -13.82
CA MET A 62 -18.07 -3.54 -15.00
C MET A 62 -17.78 -4.35 -16.28
N PRO A 63 -18.71 -5.22 -16.74
CA PRO A 63 -18.57 -5.86 -18.03
C PRO A 63 -18.82 -4.83 -19.15
N GLY A 64 -17.75 -4.34 -19.78
CA GLY A 64 -17.84 -3.46 -20.95
C GLY A 64 -17.05 -2.16 -20.84
N LYS A 65 -17.62 -1.06 -21.34
CA LYS A 65 -16.94 0.24 -21.39
C LYS A 65 -16.78 0.82 -19.98
N LEU A 66 -15.56 1.26 -19.66
CA LEU A 66 -15.21 1.90 -18.40
C LEU A 66 -16.13 3.09 -18.07
N ASP A 67 -16.81 3.07 -16.91
CA ASP A 67 -17.47 4.24 -16.34
C ASP A 67 -16.54 4.97 -15.37
N SER A 68 -15.87 5.99 -15.89
CA SER A 68 -14.90 6.78 -15.13
C SER A 68 -15.54 7.56 -13.98
N LYS A 69 -16.80 8.00 -14.11
CA LYS A 69 -17.48 8.77 -13.06
C LYS A 69 -17.83 7.89 -11.87
N ARG A 70 -18.35 6.70 -12.14
CA ARG A 70 -18.65 5.72 -11.09
C ARG A 70 -17.39 5.25 -10.38
N LEU A 71 -16.31 4.97 -11.10
CA LEU A 71 -15.01 4.63 -10.51
C LEU A 71 -14.49 5.76 -9.61
N ALA A 72 -14.50 7.01 -10.08
CA ALA A 72 -14.06 8.16 -9.29
C ALA A 72 -14.87 8.35 -8.01
N LEU A 73 -16.20 8.18 -8.07
CA LEU A 73 -17.07 8.27 -6.90
C LEU A 73 -16.77 7.17 -5.87
N ALA A 74 -16.50 5.94 -6.32
CA ALA A 74 -16.14 4.84 -5.44
C ALA A 74 -14.79 5.10 -4.75
N LEU A 75 -13.79 5.57 -5.49
CA LEU A 75 -12.46 5.88 -4.96
C LEU A 75 -12.49 7.05 -3.97
N LYS A 76 -13.31 8.09 -4.22
CA LYS A 76 -13.46 9.23 -3.31
C LYS A 76 -13.90 8.81 -1.89
N LYS A 77 -14.79 7.82 -1.78
CA LYS A 77 -15.25 7.32 -0.47
C LYS A 77 -14.14 6.67 0.34
N ILE A 78 -13.10 6.14 -0.31
CA ILE A 78 -11.96 5.50 0.35
C ILE A 78 -11.12 6.54 1.09
N SER A 79 -11.02 7.77 0.57
CA SER A 79 -10.29 8.86 1.24
C SER A 79 -11.06 9.51 2.39
N GLU A 80 -12.36 9.26 2.52
CA GLU A 80 -13.22 9.83 3.56
C GLU A 80 -13.35 8.94 4.80
N THR A 81 -12.74 7.74 4.79
CA THR A 81 -12.74 6.76 5.91
C THR A 81 -11.35 6.46 6.40
#